data_AF-A0AA50CW63-F1
#
_entry.id   AF-A0AA50CW63-F1
#
_cell.length_a   1.000
_cell.length_b   1.000
_cell.length_c   1.000
_cell.angle_alpha   90.00
_cell.angle_beta   90.00
_cell.angle_gamma   90.00
#
_symmetry.space_group_name_H-M   'P 1'
#
loop_
_entity.id
_entity.type
_entity.pdbx_description
1 polymer ?
#
loop_
_entity_poly.entity_id
_entity_poly.type
_entity_poly.pdbx_seq_one_letter_code
_entity_poly.pdbx_strand_id
1 'polypeptide(L)' 'MQKFTASELHSNTGEVCEASFRGPVEIIKNNRRKFVILAATDYDALMKKAEPTRAAGDSHA' A
#
# COMPACT_ATOMS: atom_id res chain seq x y z
N MET A 1 4.08 -2.31 -11.10
CA MET A 1 3.18 -1.38 -10.37
C MET A 1 2.54 -0.45 -11.39
N GLN A 2 1.22 -0.43 -11.46
CA GLN A 2 0.49 0.56 -12.26
C GLN A 2 0.55 1.93 -11.56
N LYS A 3 0.49 2.99 -12.37
CA LYS A 3 0.61 4.37 -11.91
C LYS A 3 -0.59 5.14 -12.41
N PHE A 4 -1.27 5.82 -11.50
CA PHE A 4 -2.37 6.74 -11.83
C PHE A 4 -2.06 8.10 -11.25
N THR A 5 -2.58 9.14 -11.90
CA THR A 5 -2.58 10.48 -11.35
C THR A 5 -3.69 10.66 -10.32
N ALA A 6 -3.57 11.66 -9.45
CA ALA A 6 -4.66 12.01 -8.53
C ALA A 6 -5.97 12.36 -9.27
N SER A 7 -5.88 12.90 -10.50
CA SER A 7 -7.04 13.18 -11.34
C SER A 7 -7.67 11.90 -11.88
N GLU A 8 -6.87 10.94 -12.34
CA GLU A 8 -7.37 9.64 -12.80
C GLU A 8 -8.00 8.82 -11.67
N LEU A 9 -7.45 8.90 -10.45
CA LEU A 9 -8.10 8.30 -9.28
C LEU A 9 -9.49 8.89 -9.02
N HIS A 10 -9.66 10.19 -9.22
CA HIS A 10 -10.94 10.87 -9.03
C HIS A 10 -11.96 10.52 -10.12
N SER A 11 -11.52 10.47 -11.38
CA SER A 11 -12.41 10.19 -12.52
C SER A 11 -12.70 8.70 -12.72
N ASN A 12 -11.72 7.83 -12.45
CA ASN A 12 -11.75 6.40 -12.74
C ASN A 12 -11.57 5.55 -11.47
N THR A 13 -12.20 5.95 -10.36
CA THR A 13 -12.03 5.28 -9.06
C THR A 13 -12.26 3.77 -9.13
N GLY A 14 -13.24 3.31 -9.93
CA GLY A 14 -13.52 1.88 -10.11
C GLY A 14 -12.34 1.11 -10.70
N GLU A 15 -11.76 1.62 -11.79
CA GLU A 15 -10.61 1.01 -12.45
C GLU A 15 -9.37 0.98 -11.54
N VAL A 16 -9.13 2.07 -10.79
CA VAL A 16 -8.01 2.14 -9.85
C VAL A 16 -8.20 1.15 -8.68
N CYS A 17 -9.42 0.96 -8.20
CA CYS A 17 -9.74 -0.06 -7.21
C CYS A 17 -9.52 -1.47 -7.76
N GLU A 18 -10.02 -1.78 -8.96
CA GLU A 18 -9.78 -3.09 -9.60
C GLU A 18 -8.29 -3.37 -9.82
N ALA A 19 -7.53 -2.37 -10.25
CA ALA A 19 -6.08 -2.45 -10.37
C ALA A 19 -5.42 -2.77 -9.03
N SER A 20 -5.91 -2.15 -7.95
CA SER A 20 -5.40 -2.34 -6.59
C SER A 20 -5.68 -3.74 -6.02
N PHE A 21 -6.76 -4.40 -6.48
CA PHE A 21 -7.02 -5.81 -6.17
C PHE A 21 -6.07 -6.77 -6.91
N ARG A 22 -5.56 -6.38 -8.08
CA ARG A 22 -4.58 -7.19 -8.84
C ARG A 22 -3.15 -6.97 -8.37
N GLY A 23 -2.88 -5.86 -7.68
CA GLY A 23 -1.61 -5.59 -7.03
C GLY A 23 -1.42 -4.11 -6.69
N PRO A 24 -0.27 -3.74 -6.10
CA PRO A 24 -0.05 -2.38 -5.64
C PRO A 24 -0.08 -1.34 -6.78
N VAL A 25 -0.75 -0.23 -6.51
CA VAL A 25 -0.94 0.89 -7.44
C VAL A 25 -0.35 2.16 -6.85
N GLU A 26 0.39 2.93 -7.65
CA GLU A 26 0.97 4.21 -7.21
C GLU A 26 0.11 5.38 -7.66
N ILE A 27 -0.15 6.31 -6.75
CA ILE A 27 -0.81 7.58 -7.05
C ILE A 27 0.23 8.69 -7.12
N ILE A 28 0.31 9.34 -8.27
CA ILE A 28 1.28 10.39 -8.61
C ILE A 28 0.57 11.75 -8.65
N LYS A 29 1.20 12.76 -8.07
CA LYS A 29 0.76 14.16 -8.18
C LYS A 29 1.98 15.06 -8.37
N ASN A 30 1.93 15.96 -9.36
CA ASN A 30 3.04 16.86 -9.72
C ASN A 30 4.36 16.11 -9.91
N ASN A 31 4.31 15.02 -10.70
CA ASN A 31 5.45 14.14 -10.99
C ASN A 31 6.12 13.48 -9.77
N ARG A 32 5.46 13.48 -8.61
CA ARG A 32 5.93 12.81 -7.38
C ARG A 32 4.94 11.74 -6.94
N ARG A 33 5.47 10.59 -6.54
CA ARG A 33 4.70 9.55 -5.85
C ARG A 33 4.17 10.13 -4.54
N LYS A 34 2.87 10.05 -4.33
CA LYS A 34 2.20 10.55 -3.12
C LYS A 34 1.66 9.43 -2.26
N PHE A 35 0.94 8.50 -2.88
CA PHE A 35 0.29 7.40 -2.17
C PHE A 35 0.49 6.10 -2.93
N VAL A 36 0.26 5.00 -2.22
CA VAL A 36 0.19 3.66 -2.80
C VAL A 36 -1.10 3.05 -2.30
N ILE A 37 -1.90 2.52 -3.23
CA ILE A 37 -3.12 1.81 -2.90
C ILE A 37 -2.82 0.31 -3.04
N LEU A 38 -3.25 -0.45 -2.04
CA LEU A 38 -3.07 -1.88 -1.92
C LEU A 38 -4.42 -2.46 -1.49
N ALA A 39 -4.67 -3.73 -1.79
CA ALA A 39 -5.72 -4.46 -1.10
C ALA A 39 -5.41 -4.54 0.40
N ALA A 40 -6.43 -4.51 1.25
CA ALA A 40 -6.27 -4.60 2.70
C ALA A 40 -5.49 -5.86 3.11
N THR A 41 -5.72 -6.98 2.44
CA THR A 41 -5.00 -8.24 2.66
C THR A 41 -3.49 -8.12 2.40
N ASP A 42 -3.10 -7.39 1.35
CA ASP A 42 -1.69 -7.15 1.03
C ASP A 42 -1.06 -6.17 2.02
N TYR A 43 -1.80 -5.14 2.44
CA TYR A 43 -1.38 -4.24 3.49
C TYR A 43 -1.13 -4.99 4.81
N ASP A 44 -2.08 -5.82 5.23
CA ASP A 44 -1.99 -6.59 6.48
C ASP A 44 -0.81 -7.58 6.43
N ALA A 45 -0.59 -8.23 5.28
CA ALA A 45 0.56 -9.11 5.08
C ALA A 45 1.89 -8.36 5.13
N LEU A 46 1.95 -7.13 4.59
CA LEU A 46 3.12 -6.26 4.69
C LEU A 46 3.35 -5.80 6.12
N MET A 47 2.30 -5.39 6.85
CA MET A 47 2.39 -4.97 8.24
C MET A 47 2.86 -6.10 9.15
N LYS A 48 2.31 -7.31 9.00
CA LYS A 48 2.76 -8.50 9.75
C LYS A 48 4.24 -8.86 9.50
N LYS A 49 4.73 -8.63 8.28
CA LYS A 49 6.16 -8.82 7.96
C LYS A 49 7.04 -7.67 8.45
N ALA A 50 6.47 -6.47 8.53
CA ALA A 50 7.15 -5.26 8.96
C ALA A 50 7.17 -5.11 10.48
N GLU A 51 6.32 -5.83 11.21
CA GLU A 51 6.46 -5.97 12.66
C GLU A 51 7.87 -6.52 12.94
N PRO A 52 8.79 -5.71 13.52
CA PRO A 52 10.01 -6.28 14.04
C PRO A 52 9.53 -7.27 15.09
N THR A 53 9.93 -8.53 14.96
CA THR A 53 9.78 -9.46 16.08
C THR A 53 10.31 -8.71 17.29
N ARG A 54 9.44 -8.33 18.22
CA ARG A 54 9.86 -7.90 19.55
C ARG A 54 10.32 -9.21 20.18
N ALA A 55 11.51 -9.62 19.78
CA ALA A 55 12.19 -10.77 20.35
C ALA A 55 12.19 -10.51 21.84
N ALA A 56 11.45 -11.37 22.53
CA ALA A 56 11.53 -11.53 23.97
C ALA A 56 13.01 -11.52 24.37
N GLY A 57 13.39 -10.50 25.12
CA GLY A 57 14.76 -10.30 25.58
C GLY A 57 14.83 -9.25 26.67
N ASP A 58 13.73 -9.05 27.40
CA ASP A 58 13.70 -8.33 28.66
C ASP A 58 12.91 -9.19 29.62
N SER A 59 13.59 -10.15 30.25
CA SER A 59 13.20 -10.89 31.47
C SER A 59 14.05 -12.15 31.58
N HIS A 60 15.23 -12.06 32.20
CA HIS A 60 15.57 -12.96 33.31
C HIS A 60 16.79 -12.46 34.09
N ALA A 61 16.52 -12.18 35.38
CA ALA A 61 17.34 -12.27 36.60
C ALA A 61 18.81 -11.82 36.60
#